data_AF-A0A949W4J5-F1
#
_entry.id   AF-A0A949W4J5-F1
#
_cell.length_a   1.000
_cell.length_b   1.000
_cell.length_c   1.000
_cell.angle_alpha   90.00
_cell.angle_beta   90.00
_cell.angle_gamma   90.00
#
_symmetry.space_group_name_H-M   'P 1'
#
loop_
_entity.id
_entity.type
_entity.pdbx_description
1 polymer ?
#
loop_
_entity_poly.entity_id
_entity_poly.type
_entity_poly.pdbx_seq_one_letter_code
_entity_poly.pdbx_strand_id
1 'polypeptide(L)'
;MIVSCANQLPPSGGDPDTLPPKIISVYPKPNTVLFKGNKLIFKFNEYVDRRSMQESFLIYPDPGGSFEFSWSGKETEITFEKGFKKNVTYLVTLGKDLKDVREGNMLGTPYRFAFSTGPKIDKGIIEGRVVSDNFDRVKIFGYKVNGRDLNPEKDIPEYITGTNDSGFYSLVNLSEGKYRLFAVLDDDRNNLYGKDFESISMLSEEALISDSSETFAGADFLLINPELKKSDKKFLNSLFADPSGNLSSNIENNGKYILPDQRFYFQFKTFIKDKSDIVNNFSVYDSAASKKFNLVFNWINDSLLEVFSTEKFSFSSKLKLIIDPEQQKEFSFSGSLNVIDKNNTGTIEGKIIMKDKSDAELIVKLMEKDNYRNIYSKKLRGEEMFEFSGIPEGKYIIFAYIDANGNGEYDSGNYFPYKPSERISVYEKELDLKGGWKINNVFIRF
;
A
#
# COMPACT_ATOMS: atom_id res chain seq x y z
N MET A 1 -63.96 -15.51 -44.42
CA MET A 1 -62.74 -16.34 -44.38
C MET A 1 -61.73 -15.57 -43.53
N ILE A 2 -61.61 -15.90 -42.25
CA ILE A 2 -60.70 -15.24 -41.31
C ILE A 2 -59.46 -16.13 -41.24
N VAL A 3 -58.33 -15.66 -41.75
CA VAL A 3 -57.04 -16.34 -41.60
C VAL A 3 -56.34 -15.71 -40.41
N SER A 4 -56.29 -16.43 -39.30
CA SER A 4 -55.49 -16.09 -38.12
C SER A 4 -54.21 -16.89 -38.18
N CYS A 5 -53.09 -16.23 -38.49
CA CYS A 5 -51.75 -16.77 -38.24
C CYS A 5 -51.35 -16.36 -36.82
N ALA A 6 -51.29 -17.33 -35.91
CA ALA A 6 -50.69 -17.15 -34.60
C ALA A 6 -49.17 -17.16 -34.75
N ASN A 7 -48.51 -16.04 -34.45
CA ASN A 7 -47.05 -15.96 -34.33
C ASN A 7 -46.60 -16.77 -33.11
N GLN A 8 -45.76 -17.78 -33.34
CA GLN A 8 -45.05 -18.47 -32.26
C GLN A 8 -43.92 -17.57 -31.77
N LEU A 9 -44.11 -16.94 -30.62
CA LEU A 9 -43.00 -16.35 -29.87
C LEU A 9 -42.19 -17.49 -29.24
N PRO A 10 -40.85 -17.45 -29.29
CA PRO A 10 -40.03 -18.41 -28.55
C PRO A 10 -40.38 -18.29 -27.06
N PRO A 11 -40.40 -19.40 -26.29
CA PRO A 11 -40.68 -19.35 -24.87
C PRO A 11 -39.70 -18.38 -24.20
N SER A 12 -40.20 -17.50 -23.34
CA SER A 12 -39.33 -16.68 -22.48
C SER A 12 -38.52 -17.65 -21.62
N GLY A 13 -37.19 -17.59 -21.74
CA GLY A 13 -36.30 -18.32 -20.85
C GLY A 13 -36.65 -18.03 -19.38
N GLY A 14 -36.42 -19.02 -18.51
CA GLY A 14 -36.56 -18.83 -17.07
C GLY A 14 -35.58 -17.78 -16.55
N ASP A 15 -35.78 -17.34 -15.31
CA ASP A 15 -34.88 -16.37 -14.67
C ASP A 15 -33.43 -16.87 -14.72
N PRO A 16 -32.45 -15.99 -15.01
CA PRO A 16 -31.03 -16.36 -15.04
C PRO A 16 -30.58 -16.98 -13.72
N ASP A 17 -29.69 -17.97 -13.78
CA ASP A 17 -29.03 -18.51 -12.60
C ASP A 17 -28.05 -17.47 -12.03
N THR A 18 -28.13 -17.23 -10.73
CA THR A 18 -27.27 -16.25 -10.03
C THR A 18 -26.39 -16.91 -8.98
N LEU A 19 -26.45 -18.24 -8.85
CA LEU A 19 -25.68 -18.98 -7.85
C LEU A 19 -24.25 -19.22 -8.34
N PRO A 20 -23.25 -19.09 -7.45
CA PRO A 20 -21.87 -19.38 -7.79
C PRO A 20 -21.63 -20.90 -7.93
N PRO A 21 -20.64 -21.31 -8.75
CA PRO A 21 -20.24 -22.71 -8.83
C PRO A 21 -19.76 -23.23 -7.47
N LYS A 22 -20.07 -24.49 -7.16
CA LYS A 22 -19.73 -25.15 -5.90
C LYS A 22 -18.82 -26.34 -6.14
N ILE A 23 -17.77 -26.43 -5.32
CA ILE A 23 -16.87 -27.58 -5.29
C ILE A 23 -17.54 -28.68 -4.45
N ILE A 24 -17.86 -29.79 -5.10
CA ILE A 24 -18.50 -30.97 -4.49
C ILE A 24 -17.46 -31.86 -3.81
N SER A 25 -16.29 -32.03 -4.41
CA SER A 25 -15.21 -32.81 -3.82
C SER A 25 -13.85 -32.42 -4.39
N VAL A 26 -12.81 -32.60 -3.59
CA VAL A 26 -11.41 -32.48 -4.01
C VAL A 26 -10.62 -33.74 -3.69
N TYR A 27 -9.65 -34.07 -4.55
CA TYR A 27 -8.65 -35.10 -4.33
C TYR A 27 -7.24 -34.49 -4.47
N PRO A 28 -6.30 -34.77 -3.56
CA PRO A 28 -6.50 -35.50 -2.31
C PRO A 28 -7.48 -34.75 -1.38
N LYS A 29 -8.03 -35.44 -0.38
CA LYS A 29 -8.90 -34.78 0.60
C LYS A 29 -8.11 -33.70 1.34
N PRO A 30 -8.73 -32.58 1.76
CA PRO A 30 -8.07 -31.57 2.57
C PRO A 30 -7.38 -32.18 3.79
N ASN A 31 -6.18 -31.69 4.11
CA ASN A 31 -5.32 -32.16 5.19
C ASN A 31 -4.77 -33.59 5.03
N THR A 32 -4.77 -34.15 3.81
CA THR A 32 -4.09 -35.42 3.54
C THR A 32 -2.58 -35.27 3.80
N VAL A 33 -1.99 -36.21 4.53
CA VAL A 33 -0.54 -36.33 4.76
C VAL A 33 0.02 -37.54 4.01
N LEU A 34 1.35 -37.62 3.87
CA LEU A 34 2.06 -38.68 3.18
C LEU A 34 1.53 -38.91 1.75
N PHE A 35 1.08 -37.84 1.08
CA PHE A 35 0.54 -37.93 -0.27
C PHE A 35 1.64 -38.36 -1.25
N LYS A 36 1.35 -39.40 -2.05
CA LYS A 36 2.28 -39.98 -3.04
C LYS A 36 1.80 -39.84 -4.49
N GLY A 37 0.64 -39.24 -4.70
CA GLY A 37 0.11 -39.00 -6.04
C GLY A 37 0.80 -37.81 -6.71
N ASN A 38 0.48 -37.59 -7.98
CA ASN A 38 0.98 -36.47 -8.78
C ASN A 38 -0.17 -35.66 -9.42
N LYS A 39 -1.39 -35.81 -8.92
CA LYS A 39 -2.57 -35.17 -9.50
C LYS A 39 -3.51 -34.61 -8.45
N LEU A 40 -4.18 -33.52 -8.83
CA LEU A 40 -5.25 -32.89 -8.08
C LEU A 40 -6.54 -32.96 -8.90
N ILE A 41 -7.66 -33.27 -8.27
CA ILE A 41 -8.96 -33.37 -8.95
C ILE A 41 -9.98 -32.54 -8.21
N PHE A 42 -10.70 -31.69 -8.96
CA PHE A 42 -11.82 -30.90 -8.48
C PHE A 42 -13.09 -31.33 -9.19
N LYS A 43 -14.13 -31.64 -8.42
CA LYS A 43 -15.48 -31.91 -8.94
C LYS A 43 -16.41 -30.78 -8.57
N PHE A 44 -17.12 -30.25 -9.56
CA PHE A 44 -18.06 -29.15 -9.38
C PHE A 44 -19.52 -29.62 -9.51
N ASN A 45 -20.45 -28.85 -8.94
CA ASN A 45 -21.89 -29.05 -9.13
C ASN A 45 -22.34 -28.72 -10.56
N GLU A 46 -21.56 -27.93 -11.30
CA GLU A 46 -21.82 -27.47 -12.66
C GLU A 46 -20.54 -27.37 -13.52
N TYR A 47 -20.68 -26.96 -14.77
CA TYR A 47 -19.52 -26.77 -15.66
C TYR A 47 -18.84 -25.44 -15.32
N VAL A 48 -17.51 -25.47 -15.20
CA VAL A 48 -16.69 -24.27 -14.99
C VAL A 48 -15.97 -23.85 -16.26
N ASP A 49 -15.78 -22.55 -16.44
CA ASP A 49 -15.03 -22.01 -17.56
C ASP A 49 -13.55 -22.39 -17.44
N ARG A 50 -13.01 -23.04 -18.48
CA ARG A 50 -11.67 -23.64 -18.45
C ARG A 50 -10.57 -22.59 -18.30
N ARG A 51 -10.71 -21.46 -19.00
CA ARG A 51 -9.72 -20.38 -18.93
C ARG A 51 -9.70 -19.77 -17.53
N SER A 52 -10.87 -19.42 -16.98
CA SER A 52 -10.96 -18.86 -15.63
C SER A 52 -10.46 -19.85 -14.56
N MET A 53 -10.64 -21.17 -14.76
CA MET A 53 -10.11 -22.20 -13.87
C MET A 53 -8.59 -22.31 -13.94
N GLN A 54 -7.99 -22.21 -15.13
CA GLN A 54 -6.54 -22.16 -15.28
C GLN A 54 -5.95 -20.89 -14.65
N GLU A 55 -6.56 -19.73 -14.90
CA GLU A 55 -6.14 -18.43 -14.33
C GLU A 55 -6.33 -18.36 -12.81
N SER A 56 -7.33 -19.05 -12.26
CA SER A 56 -7.65 -19.04 -10.83
C SER A 56 -6.88 -20.08 -10.01
N PHE A 57 -6.25 -21.08 -10.65
CA PHE A 57 -5.54 -22.14 -9.95
C PHE A 57 -4.16 -21.67 -9.50
N LEU A 58 -3.90 -21.76 -8.19
CA LEU A 58 -2.62 -21.44 -7.59
C LEU A 58 -2.20 -22.58 -6.65
N ILE A 59 -0.91 -22.89 -6.63
CA ILE A 59 -0.31 -23.86 -5.72
C ILE A 59 1.02 -23.33 -5.20
N TYR A 60 1.17 -23.29 -3.87
CA TYR A 60 2.40 -22.85 -3.21
C TYR A 60 2.79 -23.82 -2.07
N PRO A 61 4.09 -24.07 -1.83
CA PRO A 61 5.22 -23.65 -2.67
C PRO A 61 5.18 -24.20 -4.09
N ASP A 62 5.95 -23.61 -5.00
CA ASP A 62 6.02 -24.10 -6.37
C ASP A 62 6.49 -25.58 -6.37
N PRO A 63 5.67 -26.53 -6.88
CA PRO A 63 6.06 -27.93 -6.99
C PRO A 63 7.26 -28.13 -7.94
N GLY A 64 7.45 -27.22 -8.89
CA GLY A 64 8.48 -27.26 -9.92
C GLY A 64 8.08 -28.13 -11.11
N GLY A 65 8.51 -27.74 -12.31
CA GLY A 65 8.08 -28.37 -13.57
C GLY A 65 6.71 -27.89 -14.03
N SER A 66 6.25 -28.42 -15.16
CA SER A 66 4.93 -28.12 -15.73
C SER A 66 3.84 -29.02 -15.15
N PHE A 67 2.61 -28.53 -15.27
CA PHE A 67 1.39 -29.31 -15.04
C PHE A 67 0.37 -29.03 -16.13
N GLU A 68 -0.48 -30.02 -16.39
CA GLU A 68 -1.49 -29.97 -17.45
C GLU A 68 -2.90 -30.12 -16.89
N PHE A 69 -3.86 -29.44 -17.50
CA PHE A 69 -5.28 -29.52 -17.16
C PHE A 69 -6.00 -30.46 -18.14
N SER A 70 -6.78 -31.39 -17.58
CA SER A 70 -7.70 -32.24 -18.33
C SER A 70 -9.10 -32.14 -17.73
N TRP A 71 -10.11 -32.38 -18.57
CA TRP A 71 -11.51 -32.07 -18.24
C TRP A 71 -12.40 -33.26 -18.59
N SER A 72 -13.25 -33.66 -17.66
CA SER A 72 -14.26 -34.71 -17.88
C SER A 72 -15.58 -34.29 -17.23
N GLY A 73 -16.53 -33.82 -18.05
CA GLY A 73 -17.80 -33.29 -17.54
C GLY A 73 -17.58 -32.10 -16.60
N LYS A 74 -17.95 -32.27 -15.33
CA LYS A 74 -17.82 -31.28 -14.24
C LYS A 74 -16.57 -31.50 -13.39
N GLU A 75 -15.62 -32.28 -13.88
CA GLU A 75 -14.36 -32.58 -13.20
C GLU A 75 -13.17 -31.96 -13.93
N THR A 76 -12.29 -31.34 -13.16
CA THR A 76 -10.98 -30.82 -13.60
C THR A 76 -9.89 -31.64 -12.93
N GLU A 77 -9.03 -32.27 -13.72
CA GLU A 77 -7.83 -32.96 -13.23
C GLU A 77 -6.58 -32.15 -13.65
N ILE A 78 -5.68 -31.94 -12.69
CA ILE A 78 -4.42 -31.22 -12.86
C ILE A 78 -3.30 -32.21 -12.56
N THR A 79 -2.49 -32.52 -13.56
CA THR A 79 -1.43 -33.53 -13.46
C THR A 79 -0.06 -32.87 -13.50
N PHE A 80 0.76 -33.15 -12.49
CA PHE A 80 2.10 -32.61 -12.32
C PHE A 80 3.13 -33.58 -12.88
N GLU A 81 3.86 -33.18 -13.92
CA GLU A 81 4.78 -34.08 -14.64
C GLU A 81 5.90 -34.60 -13.73
N LYS A 82 6.47 -33.71 -12.91
CA LYS A 82 7.54 -34.07 -11.96
C LYS A 82 7.02 -34.52 -10.59
N GLY A 83 5.70 -34.52 -10.40
CA GLY A 83 5.07 -34.74 -9.10
C GLY A 83 5.40 -33.65 -8.09
N PHE A 84 5.37 -34.00 -6.81
CA PHE A 84 5.56 -33.07 -5.70
C PHE A 84 6.90 -33.31 -4.97
N LYS A 85 7.51 -32.23 -4.47
CA LYS A 85 8.70 -32.30 -3.62
C LYS A 85 8.36 -33.05 -2.32
N LYS A 86 9.32 -33.83 -1.82
CA LYS A 86 9.15 -34.63 -0.60
C LYS A 86 9.14 -33.75 0.64
N ASN A 87 8.36 -34.12 1.66
CA ASN A 87 8.24 -33.43 2.94
C ASN A 87 7.86 -31.95 2.81
N VAL A 88 6.92 -31.64 1.93
CA VAL A 88 6.40 -30.28 1.70
C VAL A 88 4.90 -30.27 1.92
N THR A 89 4.42 -29.26 2.64
CA THR A 89 3.02 -28.88 2.69
C THR A 89 2.71 -27.94 1.53
N TYR A 90 1.75 -28.33 0.70
CA TYR A 90 1.25 -27.53 -0.42
C TYR A 90 -0.11 -26.94 -0.08
N LEU A 91 -0.25 -25.64 -0.25
CA LEU A 91 -1.50 -24.90 -0.23
C LEU A 91 -2.00 -24.72 -1.66
N VAL A 92 -3.18 -25.24 -1.94
CA VAL A 92 -3.88 -25.11 -3.21
C VAL A 92 -4.99 -24.09 -3.06
N THR A 93 -5.07 -23.13 -3.99
CA THR A 93 -6.10 -22.10 -4.03
C THR A 93 -6.80 -22.10 -5.38
N LEU A 94 -8.13 -22.02 -5.36
CA LEU A 94 -8.93 -21.56 -6.49
C LEU A 94 -9.41 -20.13 -6.20
N GLY A 95 -8.99 -19.19 -7.02
CA GLY A 95 -9.33 -17.77 -6.91
C GLY A 95 -10.83 -17.50 -7.01
N LYS A 96 -11.25 -16.34 -6.48
CA LYS A 96 -12.65 -15.89 -6.49
C LYS A 96 -13.23 -15.71 -7.91
N ASP A 97 -12.36 -15.51 -8.89
CA ASP A 97 -12.71 -15.16 -10.28
C ASP A 97 -12.99 -16.39 -11.15
N LEU A 98 -12.93 -17.61 -10.60
CA LEU A 98 -13.39 -18.83 -11.27
C LEU A 98 -14.89 -18.71 -11.60
N LYS A 99 -15.26 -18.92 -12.86
CA LYS A 99 -16.64 -18.76 -13.33
C LYS A 99 -17.29 -20.08 -13.72
N ASP A 100 -18.61 -20.15 -13.57
CA ASP A 100 -19.40 -21.13 -14.32
C ASP A 100 -19.42 -20.80 -15.83
N VAL A 101 -19.82 -21.77 -16.65
CA VAL A 101 -19.89 -21.62 -18.12
C VAL A 101 -21.15 -20.87 -18.59
N ARG A 102 -22.27 -20.99 -17.86
CA ARG A 102 -23.59 -20.61 -18.37
C ARG A 102 -23.87 -19.13 -18.21
N GLU A 103 -23.85 -18.65 -16.98
CA GLU A 103 -24.21 -17.28 -16.62
C GLU A 103 -22.95 -16.49 -16.20
N GLY A 104 -21.82 -17.19 -16.01
CA GLY A 104 -20.55 -16.56 -15.67
C GLY A 104 -20.48 -16.10 -14.22
N ASN A 105 -21.27 -16.70 -13.33
CA ASN A 105 -21.22 -16.42 -11.90
C ASN A 105 -19.85 -16.81 -11.36
N MET A 106 -19.24 -15.89 -10.63
CA MET A 106 -17.93 -16.08 -10.01
C MET A 106 -18.07 -16.91 -8.73
N LEU A 107 -17.06 -17.72 -8.40
CA LEU A 107 -16.95 -18.43 -7.12
C LEU A 107 -17.11 -17.47 -5.93
N GLY A 108 -16.66 -16.22 -6.09
CA GLY A 108 -16.90 -15.10 -5.17
C GLY A 108 -16.04 -15.12 -3.90
N THR A 109 -15.81 -16.31 -3.34
CA THR A 109 -14.88 -16.53 -2.23
C THR A 109 -13.82 -17.55 -2.65
N PRO A 110 -12.50 -17.25 -2.53
CA PRO A 110 -11.47 -18.21 -2.88
C PRO A 110 -11.59 -19.50 -2.08
N TYR A 111 -11.48 -20.66 -2.74
CA TYR A 111 -11.41 -21.95 -2.06
C TYR A 111 -9.95 -22.34 -1.82
N ARG A 112 -9.62 -22.74 -0.59
CA ARG A 112 -8.26 -23.12 -0.20
C ARG A 112 -8.25 -24.47 0.51
N PHE A 113 -7.28 -25.32 0.20
CA PHE A 113 -6.99 -26.51 1.00
C PHE A 113 -5.50 -26.84 0.98
N ALA A 114 -5.03 -27.49 2.04
CA ALA A 114 -3.65 -27.96 2.15
C ALA A 114 -3.58 -29.50 2.07
N PHE A 115 -2.46 -30.00 1.56
CA PHE A 115 -2.04 -31.40 1.70
C PHE A 115 -0.52 -31.45 1.89
N SER A 116 0.02 -32.57 2.35
CA SER A 116 1.46 -32.73 2.56
C SER A 116 1.97 -34.05 2.00
N THR A 117 3.14 -34.00 1.37
CA THR A 117 3.92 -35.19 1.01
C THR A 117 4.70 -35.75 2.21
N GLY A 118 4.80 -34.98 3.30
CA GLY A 118 5.39 -35.38 4.58
C GLY A 118 4.36 -35.88 5.60
N PRO A 119 4.78 -36.17 6.84
CA PRO A 119 3.91 -36.77 7.86
C PRO A 119 2.98 -35.76 8.56
N LYS A 120 3.19 -34.45 8.36
CA LYS A 120 2.41 -33.37 8.98
C LYS A 120 2.01 -32.31 7.97
N ILE A 121 0.94 -31.58 8.27
CA ILE A 121 0.61 -30.30 7.65
C ILE A 121 1.32 -29.21 8.44
N ASP A 122 2.16 -28.44 7.76
CA ASP A 122 2.82 -27.28 8.37
C ASP A 122 1.79 -26.20 8.71
N LYS A 123 1.98 -25.52 9.83
CA LYS A 123 1.00 -24.57 10.39
C LYS A 123 1.54 -23.14 10.51
N GLY A 124 2.78 -22.89 10.10
CA GLY A 124 3.38 -21.57 10.22
C GLY A 124 2.54 -20.48 9.56
N ILE A 125 2.40 -19.34 10.22
CA ILE A 125 1.69 -18.16 9.74
C ILE A 125 2.62 -16.95 9.85
N ILE A 126 2.74 -16.18 8.77
CA ILE A 126 3.31 -14.84 8.83
C ILE A 126 2.25 -13.85 8.34
N GLU A 127 1.93 -12.86 9.17
CA GLU A 127 0.88 -11.89 8.89
C GLU A 127 1.29 -10.46 9.23
N GLY A 128 0.70 -9.50 8.52
CA GLY A 128 1.00 -8.10 8.65
C GLY A 128 0.17 -7.26 7.70
N ARG A 129 0.56 -5.98 7.58
CA ARG A 129 -0.10 -5.00 6.72
C ARG A 129 0.90 -4.32 5.80
N VAL A 130 0.46 -4.04 4.58
CA VAL A 130 1.18 -3.17 3.65
C VAL A 130 0.46 -1.84 3.58
N VAL A 131 1.21 -0.74 3.66
CA VAL A 131 0.73 0.59 3.27
C VAL A 131 1.09 0.80 1.80
N SER A 132 0.07 0.86 0.95
CA SER A 132 0.18 0.97 -0.51
C SER A 132 -1.03 1.74 -1.06
N ASP A 133 -0.87 2.32 -2.24
CA ASP A 133 -1.94 2.94 -3.02
C ASP A 133 -2.64 1.94 -3.99
N ASN A 134 -2.09 0.73 -4.13
CA ASN A 134 -2.55 -0.29 -5.08
C ASN A 134 -2.54 -1.71 -4.47
N PHE A 135 -3.37 -1.95 -3.43
CA PHE A 135 -3.39 -3.21 -2.67
C PHE A 135 -3.59 -4.47 -3.51
N ASP A 136 -4.45 -4.42 -4.52
CA ASP A 136 -4.82 -5.54 -5.40
C ASP A 136 -3.65 -6.07 -6.23
N ARG A 137 -2.59 -5.27 -6.38
CA ARG A 137 -1.38 -5.61 -7.14
C ARG A 137 -0.18 -5.92 -6.24
N VAL A 138 -0.31 -5.73 -4.94
CA VAL A 138 0.75 -6.07 -3.99
C VAL A 138 0.77 -7.57 -3.75
N LYS A 139 1.95 -8.16 -3.91
CA LYS A 139 2.26 -9.52 -3.47
C LYS A 139 3.32 -9.49 -2.36
N ILE A 140 3.19 -10.43 -1.44
CA ILE A 140 4.20 -10.71 -0.42
C ILE A 140 4.99 -11.92 -0.87
N PHE A 141 6.28 -11.70 -1.13
CA PHE A 141 7.22 -12.74 -1.49
C PHE A 141 7.92 -13.23 -0.23
N GLY A 142 7.76 -14.52 0.08
CA GLY A 142 8.40 -15.18 1.20
C GLY A 142 9.46 -16.17 0.77
N TYR A 143 10.70 -15.87 1.12
CA TYR A 143 11.86 -16.71 0.83
C TYR A 143 12.36 -17.40 2.08
N LYS A 144 12.58 -18.71 2.02
CA LYS A 144 13.18 -19.44 3.14
C LYS A 144 14.69 -19.18 3.19
N VAL A 145 15.19 -18.74 4.33
CA VAL A 145 16.63 -18.46 4.52
C VAL A 145 17.40 -19.78 4.56
N ASN A 146 18.32 -19.96 3.62
CA ASN A 146 19.12 -21.19 3.45
C ASN A 146 20.61 -20.91 3.20
N GLY A 147 21.10 -19.71 3.52
CA GLY A 147 22.50 -19.32 3.39
C GLY A 147 22.93 -18.84 2.00
N ARG A 148 22.01 -18.75 1.03
CA ARG A 148 22.26 -18.13 -0.28
C ARG A 148 21.86 -16.66 -0.29
N ASP A 149 22.54 -15.87 -1.11
CA ASP A 149 22.07 -14.52 -1.43
C ASP A 149 20.82 -14.61 -2.31
N LEU A 150 19.73 -14.04 -1.81
CA LEU A 150 18.43 -14.04 -2.46
C LEU A 150 18.27 -12.76 -3.27
N ASN A 151 17.90 -12.89 -4.54
CA ASN A 151 17.64 -11.78 -5.43
C ASN A 151 16.21 -11.88 -6.01
N PRO A 152 15.26 -11.09 -5.49
CA PRO A 152 13.88 -11.06 -6.00
C PRO A 152 13.74 -10.73 -7.50
N GLU A 153 14.76 -10.16 -8.17
CA GLU A 153 14.74 -9.95 -9.62
C GLU A 153 14.90 -11.27 -10.42
N LYS A 154 15.38 -12.34 -9.78
CA LYS A 154 15.77 -13.60 -10.45
C LYS A 154 15.20 -14.85 -9.80
N ASP A 155 14.99 -14.79 -8.50
CA ASP A 155 14.57 -15.92 -7.69
C ASP A 155 13.07 -15.84 -7.45
N ILE A 156 12.33 -16.87 -7.86
CA ILE A 156 10.90 -16.98 -7.54
C ILE A 156 10.77 -17.36 -6.05
N PRO A 157 9.92 -16.68 -5.27
CA PRO A 157 9.74 -17.00 -3.85
C PRO A 157 9.06 -18.36 -3.62
N GLU A 158 9.42 -19.03 -2.53
CA GLU A 158 8.76 -20.28 -2.14
C GLU A 158 7.32 -20.06 -1.69
N TYR A 159 7.00 -18.90 -1.11
CA TYR A 159 5.65 -18.58 -0.64
C TYR A 159 5.21 -17.24 -1.20
N ILE A 160 3.97 -17.17 -1.70
CA ILE A 160 3.37 -15.93 -2.21
C ILE A 160 1.94 -15.80 -1.68
N THR A 161 1.58 -14.58 -1.31
CA THR A 161 0.18 -14.22 -1.07
C THR A 161 -0.07 -12.78 -1.53
N GLY A 162 -1.32 -12.45 -1.81
CA GLY A 162 -1.73 -11.06 -2.08
C GLY A 162 -2.26 -10.38 -0.83
N THR A 163 -2.43 -9.07 -0.89
CA THR A 163 -3.14 -8.31 0.16
C THR A 163 -4.64 -8.25 -0.11
N ASN A 164 -5.44 -7.93 0.91
CA ASN A 164 -6.84 -7.55 0.73
C ASN A 164 -6.99 -6.03 0.55
N ASP A 165 -8.22 -5.54 0.38
CA ASP A 165 -8.52 -4.11 0.16
C ASP A 165 -8.12 -3.17 1.33
N SER A 166 -7.70 -3.73 2.47
CA SER A 166 -7.19 -3.00 3.64
C SER A 166 -5.67 -3.10 3.80
N GLY A 167 -4.97 -3.73 2.86
CA GLY A 167 -3.54 -3.99 2.90
C GLY A 167 -3.12 -5.15 3.81
N PHE A 168 -4.06 -5.83 4.47
CA PHE A 168 -3.75 -6.99 5.30
C PHE A 168 -3.43 -8.21 4.44
N TYR A 169 -2.45 -9.00 4.87
CA TYR A 169 -2.09 -10.26 4.22
C TYR A 169 -1.80 -11.35 5.25
N SER A 170 -1.85 -12.60 4.79
CA SER A 170 -1.43 -13.76 5.59
C SER A 170 -0.81 -14.82 4.68
N LEU A 171 0.46 -15.13 4.95
CA LEU A 171 1.13 -16.33 4.46
C LEU A 171 0.83 -17.45 5.46
N VAL A 172 0.35 -18.59 4.98
CA VAL A 172 -0.07 -19.70 5.83
C VAL A 172 0.56 -21.01 5.38
N ASN A 173 0.57 -22.01 6.27
CA ASN A 173 1.19 -23.31 6.04
C ASN A 173 2.69 -23.24 5.73
N LEU A 174 3.39 -22.28 6.34
CA LEU A 174 4.85 -22.22 6.25
C LEU A 174 5.47 -23.33 7.09
N SER A 175 6.50 -23.97 6.53
CA SER A 175 7.34 -24.91 7.27
C SER A 175 8.20 -24.18 8.31
N GLU A 176 8.73 -24.90 9.28
CA GLU A 176 9.65 -24.31 10.25
C GLU A 176 10.91 -23.73 9.58
N GLY A 177 11.34 -22.57 10.03
CA GLY A 177 12.52 -21.89 9.51
C GLY A 177 12.46 -20.37 9.64
N LYS A 178 13.51 -19.72 9.14
CA LYS A 178 13.58 -18.27 9.00
C LYS A 178 13.19 -17.85 7.59
N TYR A 179 12.51 -16.73 7.49
CA TYR A 179 11.97 -16.21 6.25
C TYR A 179 12.36 -14.75 6.04
N ARG A 180 12.78 -14.42 4.82
CA ARG A 180 12.88 -13.03 4.35
C ARG A 180 11.64 -12.71 3.56
N LEU A 181 10.97 -11.64 3.92
CA LEU A 181 9.77 -11.19 3.26
C LEU A 181 10.01 -9.87 2.52
N PHE A 182 9.36 -9.75 1.37
CA PHE A 182 9.32 -8.53 0.56
C PHE A 182 7.87 -8.27 0.16
N ALA A 183 7.41 -7.02 0.33
CA ALA A 183 6.20 -6.56 -0.34
C ALA A 183 6.61 -5.99 -1.70
N VAL A 184 5.99 -6.47 -2.78
CA VAL A 184 6.29 -6.08 -4.16
C VAL A 184 5.01 -5.63 -4.85
N LEU A 185 5.05 -4.48 -5.51
CA LEU A 185 4.02 -4.08 -6.46
C LEU A 185 4.27 -4.83 -7.78
N ASP A 186 3.66 -6.01 -7.93
CA ASP A 186 3.87 -6.93 -9.07
C ASP A 186 2.84 -6.63 -10.17
N ASP A 187 3.12 -5.59 -10.96
CA ASP A 187 2.18 -5.04 -11.96
C ASP A 187 2.06 -5.96 -13.18
N ASP A 188 3.17 -6.59 -13.59
CA ASP A 188 3.20 -7.51 -14.74
C ASP A 188 2.83 -8.96 -14.37
N ARG A 189 2.66 -9.23 -13.07
CA ARG A 189 2.21 -10.49 -12.47
C ARG A 189 3.16 -11.65 -12.71
N ASN A 190 4.46 -11.38 -12.90
CA ASN A 190 5.46 -12.39 -13.20
C ASN A 190 6.04 -13.09 -11.94
N ASN A 191 5.67 -12.66 -10.73
CA ASN A 191 6.18 -13.17 -9.44
C ASN A 191 7.69 -12.94 -9.21
N LEU A 192 8.26 -11.95 -9.88
CA LEU A 192 9.60 -11.42 -9.68
C LEU A 192 9.49 -9.93 -9.37
N TYR A 193 10.62 -9.32 -9.00
CA TYR A 193 10.71 -7.88 -8.82
C TYR A 193 11.36 -7.21 -10.04
N GLY A 194 10.63 -6.32 -10.70
CA GLY A 194 11.10 -5.49 -11.80
C GLY A 194 11.61 -4.13 -11.32
N LYS A 195 12.90 -4.03 -10.99
CA LYS A 195 13.52 -2.81 -10.40
C LYS A 195 13.23 -1.47 -11.10
N ASP A 196 13.00 -1.50 -12.41
CA ASP A 196 12.85 -0.29 -13.24
C ASP A 196 11.42 0.27 -13.21
N PHE A 197 10.43 -0.55 -12.83
CA PHE A 197 9.00 -0.22 -12.95
C PHE A 197 8.19 -0.53 -11.68
N GLU A 198 8.71 -1.37 -10.79
CA GLU A 198 8.00 -1.86 -9.62
C GLU A 198 8.59 -1.31 -8.33
N SER A 199 7.76 -1.30 -7.29
CA SER A 199 8.16 -0.89 -5.94
C SER A 199 8.36 -2.12 -5.05
N ILE A 200 9.35 -2.08 -4.17
CA ILE A 200 9.66 -3.13 -3.21
C ILE A 200 9.89 -2.55 -1.82
N SER A 201 9.48 -3.28 -0.79
CA SER A 201 9.73 -2.97 0.62
C SER A 201 10.18 -4.23 1.35
N MET A 202 11.20 -4.10 2.20
CA MET A 202 11.79 -5.20 2.95
C MET A 202 11.13 -5.30 4.32
N LEU A 203 11.07 -6.51 4.87
CA LEU A 203 10.74 -6.69 6.28
C LEU A 203 11.94 -6.26 7.13
N SER A 204 11.64 -5.69 8.30
CA SER A 204 12.66 -5.19 9.24
C SER A 204 13.49 -6.28 9.94
N GLU A 205 13.07 -7.54 9.83
CA GLU A 205 13.78 -8.69 10.37
C GLU A 205 13.45 -9.99 9.59
N GLU A 206 14.22 -11.05 9.87
CA GLU A 206 13.89 -12.38 9.37
C GLU A 206 12.78 -12.98 10.25
N ALA A 207 11.63 -13.30 9.65
CA ALA A 207 10.51 -13.90 10.37
C ALA A 207 10.81 -15.36 10.73
N LEU A 208 10.75 -15.69 12.03
CA LEU A 208 11.00 -17.04 12.54
C LEU A 208 9.69 -17.80 12.78
N ILE A 209 9.56 -18.95 12.11
CA ILE A 209 8.52 -19.95 12.36
C ILE A 209 9.15 -21.15 13.07
N SER A 210 8.57 -21.55 14.20
CA SER A 210 9.01 -22.70 15.01
C SER A 210 7.83 -23.37 15.70
N ASP A 211 8.02 -24.58 16.24
CA ASP A 211 6.99 -25.26 17.05
C ASP A 211 6.57 -24.43 18.29
N SER A 212 7.46 -23.60 18.85
CA SER A 212 7.15 -22.70 19.97
C SER A 212 6.48 -21.39 19.55
N SER A 213 6.48 -21.06 18.26
CA SER A 213 5.95 -19.82 17.70
C SER A 213 5.46 -20.07 16.28
N GLU A 214 4.25 -20.63 16.17
CA GLU A 214 3.63 -20.94 14.89
C GLU A 214 3.21 -19.68 14.12
N THR A 215 3.09 -18.52 14.79
CA THR A 215 2.69 -17.25 14.17
C THR A 215 3.73 -16.16 14.38
N PHE A 216 4.16 -15.53 13.29
CA PHE A 216 4.88 -14.26 13.28
C PHE A 216 3.93 -13.14 12.82
N ALA A 217 3.51 -12.29 13.76
CA ALA A 217 2.58 -11.19 13.49
C ALA A 217 3.29 -9.83 13.51
N GLY A 218 2.71 -8.84 12.83
CA GLY A 218 3.28 -7.48 12.74
C GLY A 218 4.39 -7.38 11.70
N ALA A 219 4.38 -8.26 10.69
CA ALA A 219 5.28 -8.17 9.54
C ALA A 219 4.80 -7.06 8.58
N ASP A 220 4.88 -5.82 9.03
CA ASP A 220 4.34 -4.67 8.32
C ASP A 220 5.33 -4.10 7.29
N PHE A 221 4.80 -3.51 6.21
CA PHE A 221 5.56 -2.88 5.14
C PHE A 221 5.01 -1.50 4.79
N LEU A 222 5.92 -0.62 4.38
CA LEU A 222 5.61 0.64 3.73
C LEU A 222 6.13 0.60 2.29
N LEU A 223 5.22 0.49 1.32
CA LEU A 223 5.55 0.35 -0.11
C LEU A 223 5.50 1.68 -0.84
N ILE A 224 4.65 2.59 -0.38
CA ILE A 224 4.69 3.99 -0.81
C ILE A 224 5.77 4.73 -0.03
N ASN A 225 6.69 5.42 -0.69
CA ASN A 225 7.50 6.43 -0.02
C ASN A 225 6.65 7.71 0.06
N PRO A 226 6.11 8.08 1.23
CA PRO A 226 5.26 9.26 1.36
C PRO A 226 6.08 10.55 1.19
N GLU A 227 7.40 10.47 1.42
CA GLU A 227 8.31 11.59 1.21
C GLU A 227 8.79 11.56 -0.24
N LEU A 228 7.99 12.13 -1.15
CA LEU A 228 8.50 12.49 -2.47
C LEU A 228 9.74 13.35 -2.24
N LYS A 229 10.91 12.92 -2.75
CA LYS A 229 12.09 13.79 -2.65
C LYS A 229 11.71 15.07 -3.39
N LYS A 230 12.01 16.22 -2.81
CA LYS A 230 11.63 17.52 -3.40
C LYS A 230 12.28 17.76 -4.77
N SER A 231 13.27 16.93 -5.14
CA SER A 231 13.88 16.82 -6.47
C SER A 231 13.14 15.90 -7.46
N ASP A 232 12.17 15.10 -7.01
CA ASP A 232 11.51 14.10 -7.83
C ASP A 232 10.49 14.73 -8.79
N LYS A 233 10.45 14.19 -10.02
CA LYS A 233 9.47 14.61 -11.04
C LYS A 233 8.02 14.51 -10.54
N LYS A 234 7.70 13.51 -9.72
CA LYS A 234 6.36 13.36 -9.13
C LYS A 234 5.98 14.56 -8.25
N PHE A 235 6.92 15.07 -7.44
CA PHE A 235 6.68 16.27 -6.63
C PHE A 235 6.49 17.50 -7.53
N LEU A 236 7.40 17.72 -8.49
CA LEU A 236 7.32 18.88 -9.38
C LEU A 236 6.03 18.90 -10.22
N ASN A 237 5.58 17.74 -10.69
CA ASN A 237 4.33 17.60 -11.43
C ASN A 237 3.07 17.81 -10.57
N SER A 238 3.20 17.81 -9.24
CA SER A 238 2.09 18.11 -8.32
C SER A 238 1.85 19.61 -8.13
N LEU A 239 2.81 20.45 -8.54
CA LEU A 239 2.72 21.91 -8.41
C LEU A 239 1.83 22.50 -9.51
N PHE A 240 1.00 23.47 -9.15
CA PHE A 240 0.13 24.21 -10.07
C PHE A 240 0.92 25.30 -10.78
N ALA A 241 0.97 25.25 -12.10
CA ALA A 241 1.56 26.30 -12.92
C ALA A 241 0.69 27.55 -12.94
N ASP A 242 1.32 28.72 -12.90
CA ASP A 242 0.68 30.00 -13.14
C ASP A 242 0.23 30.11 -14.62
N PRO A 243 -0.63 31.08 -14.96
CA PRO A 243 -1.12 31.24 -16.34
C PRO A 243 -0.01 31.44 -17.38
N SER A 244 1.14 32.01 -17.00
CA SER A 244 2.28 32.20 -17.90
C SER A 244 3.17 30.96 -18.02
N GLY A 245 3.02 29.99 -17.11
CA GLY A 245 3.84 28.79 -17.00
C GLY A 245 5.29 29.08 -16.57
N ASN A 246 5.58 30.27 -16.04
CA ASN A 246 6.90 30.68 -15.58
C ASN A 246 7.15 30.30 -14.11
N LEU A 247 6.07 30.11 -13.34
CA LEU A 247 6.12 29.78 -11.93
C LEU A 247 5.10 28.69 -11.63
N SER A 248 5.54 27.59 -11.02
CA SER A 248 4.64 26.58 -10.45
C SER A 248 4.72 26.61 -8.94
N SER A 249 3.60 26.40 -8.24
CA SER A 249 3.58 26.36 -6.78
C SER A 249 2.59 25.34 -6.23
N ASN A 250 2.74 24.99 -4.95
CA ASN A 250 1.74 24.16 -4.25
C ASN A 250 0.51 24.98 -3.80
N ILE A 251 0.34 26.18 -4.33
CA ILE A 251 -0.80 27.06 -4.07
C ILE A 251 -1.79 26.91 -5.22
N GLU A 252 -2.98 26.41 -4.92
CA GLU A 252 -4.06 26.32 -5.89
C GLU A 252 -4.82 27.65 -5.96
N ASN A 253 -5.03 28.17 -7.18
CA ASN A 253 -5.85 29.35 -7.39
C ASN A 253 -7.33 29.00 -7.10
N ASN A 254 -7.95 29.66 -6.11
CA ASN A 254 -9.23 29.29 -5.50
C ASN A 254 -9.22 27.97 -4.68
N GLY A 255 -8.07 27.52 -4.20
CA GLY A 255 -7.98 26.38 -3.27
C GLY A 255 -8.78 26.58 -1.98
N LYS A 256 -9.28 25.48 -1.40
CA LYS A 256 -10.25 25.49 -0.29
C LYS A 256 -9.69 26.13 0.99
N TYR A 257 -8.46 25.78 1.39
CA TYR A 257 -7.74 26.35 2.53
C TYR A 257 -6.25 25.91 2.55
N ILE A 258 -5.41 26.56 3.37
CA ILE A 258 -4.08 26.11 3.77
C ILE A 258 -4.03 25.77 5.26
N LEU A 259 -3.02 25.01 5.67
CA LEU A 259 -2.75 24.73 7.08
C LEU A 259 -2.02 25.89 7.80
N PRO A 260 -2.17 26.01 9.13
CA PRO A 260 -1.44 27.01 9.93
C PRO A 260 0.08 26.97 9.79
N ASP A 261 0.67 25.80 9.50
CA ASP A 261 2.10 25.56 9.33
C ASP A 261 2.47 25.19 7.89
N GLN A 262 1.61 25.55 6.93
CA GLN A 262 1.83 25.31 5.51
C GLN A 262 3.19 25.83 5.06
N ARG A 263 3.97 24.95 4.42
CA ARG A 263 5.15 25.32 3.63
C ARG A 263 4.73 25.63 2.19
N PHE A 264 5.34 26.63 1.60
CA PHE A 264 5.13 27.01 0.21
C PHE A 264 6.32 26.58 -0.63
N TYR A 265 6.04 26.04 -1.80
CA TYR A 265 7.06 25.65 -2.77
C TYR A 265 6.82 26.41 -4.05
N PHE A 266 7.89 27.00 -4.59
CA PHE A 266 7.89 27.77 -5.83
C PHE A 266 8.95 27.21 -6.76
N GLN A 267 8.50 26.60 -7.85
CA GLN A 267 9.33 26.10 -8.94
C GLN A 267 9.33 27.13 -10.06
N PHE A 268 10.49 27.72 -10.31
CA PHE A 268 10.71 28.64 -11.41
C PHE A 268 11.03 27.85 -12.69
N LYS A 269 10.51 28.31 -13.84
CA LYS A 269 10.74 27.66 -15.14
C LYS A 269 12.21 27.66 -15.55
N THR A 270 12.95 28.68 -15.14
CA THR A 270 14.38 28.84 -15.40
C THR A 270 15.15 28.99 -14.08
N PHE A 271 16.48 28.93 -14.14
CA PHE A 271 17.32 29.19 -12.98
C PHE A 271 17.24 30.68 -12.60
N ILE A 272 17.27 30.97 -11.30
CA ILE A 272 17.20 32.33 -10.78
C ILE A 272 18.61 32.91 -10.68
N LYS A 273 18.84 34.01 -11.41
CA LYS A 273 20.15 34.68 -11.49
C LYS A 273 20.48 35.44 -10.21
N ASP A 274 19.52 36.23 -9.71
CA ASP A 274 19.61 36.91 -8.43
C ASP A 274 18.53 36.37 -7.49
N LYS A 275 18.91 35.44 -6.63
CA LYS A 275 18.02 34.84 -5.63
C LYS A 275 17.58 35.88 -4.57
N SER A 276 18.38 36.92 -4.35
CA SER A 276 18.11 37.98 -3.38
C SER A 276 16.95 38.87 -3.82
N ASP A 277 16.84 39.14 -5.12
CA ASP A 277 15.72 39.88 -5.71
C ASP A 277 14.37 39.21 -5.44
N ILE A 278 14.31 37.88 -5.50
CA ILE A 278 13.12 37.12 -5.10
C ILE A 278 12.88 37.22 -3.60
N VAL A 279 13.89 36.89 -2.78
CA VAL A 279 13.74 36.78 -1.32
C VAL A 279 13.37 38.11 -0.67
N ASN A 280 14.01 39.20 -1.08
CA ASN A 280 13.77 40.54 -0.50
C ASN A 280 12.38 41.09 -0.87
N ASN A 281 11.84 40.66 -2.01
CA ASN A 281 10.53 41.07 -2.51
C ASN A 281 9.42 40.02 -2.29
N PHE A 282 9.68 39.05 -1.41
CA PHE A 282 8.69 38.07 -0.98
C PHE A 282 8.04 38.51 0.34
N SER A 283 6.71 38.45 0.40
CA SER A 283 5.99 38.75 1.64
C SER A 283 4.71 37.93 1.80
N VAL A 284 4.40 37.61 3.06
CA VAL A 284 3.11 37.08 3.47
C VAL A 284 2.58 38.00 4.57
N TYR A 285 1.34 38.44 4.43
CA TYR A 285 0.67 39.20 5.46
C TYR A 285 -0.75 38.73 5.68
N ASP A 286 -1.21 38.86 6.93
CA ASP A 286 -2.61 38.75 7.27
C ASP A 286 -3.34 39.98 6.72
N SER A 287 -4.28 39.77 5.80
CA SER A 287 -5.02 40.83 5.13
C SER A 287 -5.95 41.60 6.07
N ALA A 288 -6.42 40.96 7.14
CA ALA A 288 -7.32 41.59 8.11
C ALA A 288 -6.54 42.28 9.24
N ALA A 289 -5.47 41.65 9.72
CA ALA A 289 -4.66 42.17 10.83
C ALA A 289 -3.51 43.09 10.37
N SER A 290 -3.25 43.19 9.06
CA SER A 290 -2.09 43.89 8.48
C SER A 290 -0.74 43.44 9.10
N LYS A 291 -0.69 42.22 9.63
CA LYS A 291 0.51 41.63 10.23
C LYS A 291 1.36 41.00 9.15
N LYS A 292 2.62 41.44 9.01
CA LYS A 292 3.62 40.78 8.16
C LYS A 292 4.26 39.62 8.92
N PHE A 293 4.40 38.48 8.26
CA PHE A 293 5.04 37.28 8.83
C PHE A 293 6.54 37.27 8.56
N ASN A 294 7.30 36.71 9.51
CA ASN A 294 8.72 36.41 9.33
C ASN A 294 8.87 35.08 8.60
N LEU A 295 9.63 35.09 7.50
CA LEU A 295 9.76 33.97 6.59
C LEU A 295 11.19 33.45 6.55
N VAL A 296 11.33 32.14 6.44
CA VAL A 296 12.58 31.43 6.16
C VAL A 296 12.53 30.98 4.70
N PHE A 297 13.65 31.18 4.00
CA PHE A 297 13.81 30.85 2.60
C PHE A 297 14.88 29.78 2.45
N ASN A 298 14.54 28.68 1.78
CA ASN A 298 15.43 27.56 1.57
C ASN A 298 15.45 27.18 0.08
N TRP A 299 16.56 27.42 -0.60
CA TRP A 299 16.75 26.99 -1.97
C TRP A 299 17.14 25.51 -2.01
N ILE A 300 16.21 24.67 -2.44
CA ILE A 300 16.42 23.22 -2.56
C ILE A 300 17.34 22.93 -3.75
N ASN A 301 17.20 23.70 -4.83
CA ASN A 301 18.10 23.73 -5.97
C ASN A 301 18.05 25.13 -6.64
N ASP A 302 18.55 25.29 -7.86
CA ASP A 302 18.62 26.60 -8.54
C ASP A 302 17.29 27.14 -9.06
N SER A 303 16.23 26.34 -9.04
CA SER A 303 14.90 26.72 -9.51
C SER A 303 13.77 26.34 -8.55
N LEU A 304 14.04 25.69 -7.42
CA LEU A 304 13.04 25.32 -6.42
C LEU A 304 13.32 26.01 -5.09
N LEU A 305 12.39 26.87 -4.69
CA LEU A 305 12.40 27.58 -3.42
C LEU A 305 11.33 27.02 -2.49
N GLU A 306 11.74 26.68 -1.27
CA GLU A 306 10.85 26.42 -0.14
C GLU A 306 10.79 27.66 0.75
N VAL A 307 9.58 28.06 1.13
CA VAL A 307 9.31 29.18 2.02
C VAL A 307 8.39 28.73 3.15
N PHE A 308 8.72 29.08 4.39
CA PHE A 308 7.86 28.81 5.54
C PHE A 308 7.97 29.92 6.58
N SER A 309 6.89 30.12 7.33
CA SER A 309 6.83 31.11 8.41
C SER A 309 7.50 30.56 9.67
N THR A 310 8.15 31.44 10.45
CA THR A 310 8.70 31.08 11.78
C THR A 310 7.61 30.93 12.83
N GLU A 311 6.39 31.39 12.53
CA GLU A 311 5.22 31.32 13.40
C GLU A 311 4.01 30.74 12.64
N LYS A 312 3.10 30.08 13.35
CA LYS A 312 1.88 29.52 12.73
C LYS A 312 0.92 30.63 12.34
N PHE A 313 0.28 30.48 11.18
CA PHE A 313 -0.82 31.34 10.78
C PHE A 313 -2.05 31.09 11.66
N SER A 314 -2.80 32.15 11.96
CA SER A 314 -4.04 32.03 12.74
C SER A 314 -5.11 31.29 11.95
N PHE A 315 -5.83 30.37 12.59
CA PHE A 315 -7.00 29.72 12.00
C PHE A 315 -8.02 30.76 11.50
N SER A 316 -8.72 30.43 10.42
CA SER A 316 -9.71 31.29 9.75
C SER A 316 -9.16 32.66 9.27
N SER A 317 -7.84 32.89 9.29
CA SER A 317 -7.24 34.11 8.76
C SER A 317 -7.18 34.08 7.24
N LYS A 318 -7.20 35.28 6.63
CA LYS A 318 -7.02 35.46 5.19
C LYS A 318 -5.65 36.06 4.94
N LEU A 319 -4.77 35.30 4.31
CA LEU A 319 -3.42 35.75 3.99
C LEU A 319 -3.35 36.27 2.56
N LYS A 320 -2.45 37.22 2.35
CA LYS A 320 -2.01 37.62 1.03
C LYS A 320 -0.53 37.35 0.89
N LEU A 321 -0.18 36.57 -0.12
CA LEU A 321 1.18 36.21 -0.48
C LEU A 321 1.57 36.99 -1.72
N ILE A 322 2.70 37.66 -1.69
CA ILE A 322 3.22 38.46 -2.81
C ILE A 322 4.68 38.08 -3.06
N ILE A 323 5.00 37.88 -4.33
CA ILE A 323 6.35 37.87 -4.88
C ILE A 323 6.36 38.99 -5.94
N ASP A 324 7.10 40.07 -5.71
CA ASP A 324 7.17 41.19 -6.67
C ASP A 324 8.61 41.64 -6.93
N PRO A 325 9.44 40.78 -7.55
CA PRO A 325 10.85 41.07 -7.80
C PRO A 325 11.03 42.31 -8.68
N GLU A 326 12.11 43.06 -8.50
CA GLU A 326 12.35 44.28 -9.26
C GLU A 326 12.97 43.97 -10.63
N GLN A 327 13.87 42.98 -10.69
CA GLN A 327 14.65 42.66 -11.89
C GLN A 327 14.04 41.52 -12.70
N GLN A 328 13.31 40.60 -12.05
CA GLN A 328 12.77 39.38 -12.68
C GLN A 328 11.23 39.35 -12.64
N LYS A 329 10.60 40.39 -13.19
CA LYS A 329 9.13 40.62 -13.15
C LYS A 329 8.31 39.48 -13.76
N GLU A 330 8.89 38.66 -14.61
CA GLU A 330 8.26 37.44 -15.15
C GLU A 330 7.88 36.40 -14.08
N PHE A 331 8.43 36.51 -12.86
CA PHE A 331 8.12 35.65 -11.72
C PHE A 331 7.21 36.31 -10.69
N SER A 332 6.64 37.49 -10.99
CA SER A 332 5.71 38.15 -10.08
C SER A 332 4.48 37.28 -9.83
N PHE A 333 4.10 37.17 -8.55
CA PHE A 333 2.98 36.36 -8.09
C PHE A 333 2.22 37.10 -6.99
N SER A 334 0.89 37.01 -7.01
CA SER A 334 0.05 37.49 -5.91
C SER A 334 -1.10 36.51 -5.70
N GLY A 335 -1.16 35.91 -4.52
CA GLY A 335 -2.18 34.94 -4.13
C GLY A 335 -2.92 35.38 -2.87
N SER A 336 -4.22 35.07 -2.80
CA SER A 336 -4.99 35.12 -1.55
C SER A 336 -5.19 33.71 -1.03
N LEU A 337 -4.90 33.47 0.24
CA LEU A 337 -4.97 32.17 0.89
C LEU A 337 -5.92 32.26 2.07
N ASN A 338 -6.77 31.25 2.27
CA ASN A 338 -7.58 31.14 3.48
C ASN A 338 -6.94 30.08 4.37
N VAL A 339 -6.61 30.40 5.61
CA VAL A 339 -6.20 29.39 6.59
C VAL A 339 -7.45 28.64 7.04
N ILE A 340 -7.35 27.32 7.16
CA ILE A 340 -8.46 26.45 7.54
C ILE A 340 -9.17 26.95 8.81
N ASP A 341 -10.48 26.72 8.88
CA ASP A 341 -11.24 26.97 10.11
C ASP A 341 -10.88 25.93 11.18
N LYS A 342 -10.67 26.38 12.42
CA LYS A 342 -10.38 25.49 13.54
C LYS A 342 -11.48 24.42 13.73
N ASN A 343 -12.74 24.77 13.50
CA ASN A 343 -13.87 23.83 13.60
C ASN A 343 -13.85 22.76 12.51
N ASN A 344 -13.13 22.98 11.41
CA ASN A 344 -12.91 21.99 10.36
C ASN A 344 -11.63 21.16 10.60
N THR A 345 -11.02 21.31 11.78
CA THR A 345 -9.90 20.48 12.21
C THR A 345 -10.26 19.62 13.40
N GLY A 346 -9.66 18.45 13.49
CA GLY A 346 -9.75 17.56 14.62
C GLY A 346 -8.41 17.30 15.29
N THR A 347 -8.41 16.31 16.17
CA THR A 347 -7.24 15.87 16.93
C THR A 347 -7.18 14.35 16.93
N ILE A 348 -5.99 13.79 16.73
CA ILE A 348 -5.72 12.36 16.79
C ILE A 348 -4.67 12.14 17.88
N GLU A 349 -5.01 11.38 18.91
CA GLU A 349 -4.10 11.02 19.98
C GLU A 349 -4.07 9.51 20.23
N GLY A 350 -2.94 9.06 20.75
CA GLY A 350 -2.70 7.65 20.91
C GLY A 350 -1.48 7.33 21.72
N LYS A 351 -1.17 6.03 21.74
CA LYS A 351 -0.06 5.48 22.49
C LYS A 351 0.69 4.44 21.67
N ILE A 352 2.01 4.51 21.70
CA ILE A 352 2.92 3.47 21.25
C ILE A 352 3.06 2.42 22.35
N ILE A 353 2.87 1.16 21.98
CA ILE A 353 3.04 0.03 22.88
C ILE A 353 4.20 -0.81 22.36
N MET A 354 5.31 -0.74 23.08
CA MET A 354 6.53 -1.48 22.77
C MET A 354 6.55 -2.78 23.58
N LYS A 355 6.78 -3.94 22.93
CA LYS A 355 7.13 -5.17 23.66
C LYS A 355 8.53 -5.11 24.26
N ASP A 356 9.47 -4.53 23.52
CA ASP A 356 10.88 -4.43 23.89
C ASP A 356 11.30 -2.96 24.01
N LYS A 357 12.16 -2.64 24.98
CA LYS A 357 12.71 -1.28 25.07
C LYS A 357 13.63 -1.01 23.88
N SER A 358 13.48 0.17 23.29
CA SER A 358 14.39 0.71 22.27
C SER A 358 14.90 2.08 22.74
N ASP A 359 16.20 2.31 22.60
CA ASP A 359 16.81 3.61 22.86
C ASP A 359 16.82 4.52 21.60
N ALA A 360 16.43 3.96 20.44
CA ALA A 360 16.35 4.71 19.19
C ALA A 360 15.15 5.65 19.15
N GLU A 361 15.23 6.71 18.34
CA GLU A 361 14.13 7.65 18.17
C GLU A 361 12.94 6.95 17.51
N LEU A 362 11.73 7.26 17.98
CA LEU A 362 10.51 6.74 17.37
C LEU A 362 9.78 7.88 16.67
N ILE A 363 9.37 7.63 15.43
CA ILE A 363 8.71 8.64 14.61
C ILE A 363 7.31 8.15 14.26
N VAL A 364 6.31 8.89 14.72
CA VAL A 364 4.91 8.67 14.33
C VAL A 364 4.62 9.53 13.11
N LYS A 365 4.05 8.91 12.08
CA LYS A 365 3.60 9.57 10.85
C LYS A 365 2.10 9.38 10.69
N LEU A 366 1.40 10.48 10.41
CA LEU A 366 -0.01 10.50 10.06
C LEU A 366 -0.12 11.01 8.63
N MET A 367 -0.84 10.30 7.79
CA MET A 367 -0.86 10.53 6.36
C MET A 367 -2.29 10.49 5.83
N GLU A 368 -2.67 11.50 5.05
CA GLU A 368 -3.96 11.53 4.37
C GLU A 368 -4.05 10.41 3.34
N LYS A 369 -5.12 9.61 3.40
CA LYS A 369 -5.27 8.39 2.61
C LYS A 369 -5.54 8.64 1.13
N ASP A 370 -6.30 9.68 0.80
CA ASP A 370 -6.83 9.86 -0.56
C ASP A 370 -5.78 10.38 -1.55
N ASN A 371 -4.78 11.11 -1.07
CA ASN A 371 -3.79 11.76 -1.91
C ASN A 371 -2.35 11.68 -1.38
N TYR A 372 -2.15 11.19 -0.15
CA TYR A 372 -0.86 11.09 0.53
C TYR A 372 -0.08 12.42 0.63
N ARG A 373 -0.74 13.57 0.44
CA ARG A 373 -0.10 14.90 0.39
C ARG A 373 0.16 15.46 1.77
N ASN A 374 -0.81 15.31 2.67
CA ASN A 374 -0.70 15.83 4.03
C ASN A 374 -0.09 14.76 4.93
N ILE A 375 1.18 14.96 5.26
CA ILE A 375 1.95 14.09 6.14
C ILE A 375 2.36 14.90 7.37
N TYR A 376 1.89 14.45 8.53
CA TYR A 376 2.29 14.97 9.83
C TYR A 376 3.28 14.02 10.46
N SER A 377 4.24 14.57 11.20
CA SER A 377 5.27 13.77 11.86
C SER A 377 5.46 14.25 13.29
N LYS A 378 5.62 13.30 14.21
CA LYS A 378 5.97 13.57 15.60
C LYS A 378 7.08 12.62 16.01
N LYS A 379 8.23 13.20 16.40
CA LYS A 379 9.32 12.47 17.04
C LYS A 379 9.00 12.27 18.51
N LEU A 380 9.15 11.06 19.02
CA LEU A 380 8.99 10.69 20.42
C LEU A 380 10.35 10.27 20.99
N ARG A 381 10.72 10.83 22.14
CA ARG A 381 11.95 10.49 22.88
C ARG A 381 11.59 10.00 24.28
N GLY A 382 11.42 8.68 24.42
CA GLY A 382 10.98 8.06 25.68
C GLY A 382 9.50 8.32 26.05
N GLU A 383 8.81 9.17 25.28
CA GLU A 383 7.36 9.34 25.38
C GLU A 383 6.65 8.21 24.63
N GLU A 384 5.63 7.62 25.27
CA GLU A 384 4.77 6.64 24.62
C GLU A 384 3.52 7.28 24.01
N MET A 385 3.16 8.50 24.43
CA MET A 385 1.95 9.18 23.98
C MET A 385 2.26 10.11 22.81
N PHE A 386 1.35 10.19 21.85
CA PHE A 386 1.40 11.17 20.78
C PHE A 386 0.06 11.89 20.63
N GLU A 387 0.12 13.10 20.07
CA GLU A 387 -1.04 13.91 19.73
C GLU A 387 -0.70 14.72 18.48
N PHE A 388 -1.60 14.66 17.51
CA PHE A 388 -1.68 15.50 16.33
C PHE A 388 -2.92 16.37 16.42
N SER A 389 -2.74 17.69 16.45
CA SER A 389 -3.81 18.67 16.62
C SER A 389 -3.86 19.64 15.44
N GLY A 390 -5.06 20.09 15.07
CA GLY A 390 -5.24 20.99 13.92
C GLY A 390 -5.24 20.24 12.58
N ILE A 391 -5.60 18.97 12.59
CA ILE A 391 -5.63 18.10 11.41
C ILE A 391 -6.94 18.31 10.67
N PRO A 392 -6.96 18.65 9.36
CA PRO A 392 -8.19 18.78 8.59
C PRO A 392 -9.06 17.53 8.66
N GLU A 393 -10.36 17.72 8.49
CA GLU A 393 -11.26 16.61 8.22
C GLU A 393 -10.78 15.78 7.02
N GLY A 394 -10.87 14.46 7.12
CA GLY A 394 -10.38 13.55 6.10
C GLY A 394 -10.14 12.14 6.62
N LYS A 395 -9.73 11.26 5.72
CA LYS A 395 -9.34 9.88 6.03
C LYS A 395 -7.84 9.78 6.17
N TYR A 396 -7.36 9.15 7.23
CA TYR A 396 -5.95 9.06 7.54
C TYR A 396 -5.49 7.63 7.82
N ILE A 397 -4.24 7.36 7.44
CA ILE A 397 -3.44 6.22 7.85
C ILE A 397 -2.41 6.73 8.85
N ILE A 398 -2.18 5.99 9.92
CA ILE A 398 -1.13 6.31 10.89
C ILE A 398 -0.23 5.09 11.08
N PHE A 399 1.07 5.35 11.11
CA PHE A 399 2.10 4.35 11.34
C PHE A 399 3.22 4.97 12.16
N ALA A 400 4.06 4.13 12.73
CA ALA A 400 5.28 4.55 13.38
C ALA A 400 6.44 3.69 12.94
N TYR A 401 7.64 4.25 12.93
CA TYR A 401 8.88 3.51 12.72
C TYR A 401 9.94 3.89 13.75
N ILE A 402 10.88 2.97 13.96
CA ILE A 402 12.06 3.18 14.80
C ILE A 402 13.18 3.70 13.89
N ASP A 403 13.53 4.98 14.05
CA ASP A 403 14.62 5.65 13.35
C ASP A 403 15.95 5.22 13.98
N ALA A 404 16.47 4.10 13.47
CA ALA A 404 17.63 3.42 14.03
C ALA A 404 18.94 4.13 13.67
N ASN A 405 18.96 4.88 12.57
CA ASN A 405 20.14 5.59 12.10
C ASN A 405 20.14 7.10 12.50
N GLY A 406 19.01 7.62 13.01
CA GLY A 406 18.84 8.99 13.48
C GLY A 406 18.67 10.03 12.38
N ASN A 407 18.36 9.64 11.14
CA ASN A 407 18.24 10.55 10.00
C ASN A 407 16.86 11.23 9.90
N GLY A 408 15.86 10.77 10.64
CA GLY A 408 14.50 11.29 10.61
C GLY A 408 13.64 10.84 9.43
N GLU A 409 14.13 9.90 8.62
CA GLU A 409 13.49 9.34 7.43
C GLU A 409 13.31 7.82 7.61
N TYR A 410 12.29 7.23 6.99
CA TYR A 410 12.13 5.77 7.05
C TYR A 410 13.08 5.09 6.06
N ASP A 411 14.01 4.28 6.57
CA ASP A 411 14.86 3.45 5.73
C ASP A 411 14.11 2.17 5.29
N SER A 412 13.76 2.08 4.00
CA SER A 412 13.09 0.89 3.45
C SER A 412 14.00 -0.34 3.32
N GLY A 413 15.30 -0.18 3.51
CA GLY A 413 16.31 -1.25 3.39
C GLY A 413 16.90 -1.37 1.98
N ASN A 414 17.49 -2.52 1.67
CA ASN A 414 17.97 -2.86 0.32
C ASN A 414 17.64 -4.32 0.00
N TYR A 415 17.09 -4.62 -1.18
CA TYR A 415 16.72 -6.00 -1.51
C TYR A 415 17.94 -6.85 -1.92
N PHE A 416 18.96 -6.25 -2.54
CA PHE A 416 20.17 -6.95 -2.98
C PHE A 416 21.42 -6.04 -3.03
N PRO A 417 22.50 -6.31 -2.26
CA PRO A 417 22.57 -7.28 -1.17
C PRO A 417 21.55 -6.94 -0.07
N TYR A 418 20.96 -7.98 0.53
CA TYR A 418 19.85 -7.82 1.47
C TYR A 418 20.27 -6.99 2.69
N LYS A 419 19.53 -5.91 2.95
CA LYS A 419 19.52 -5.10 4.16
C LYS A 419 18.05 -4.94 4.59
N PRO A 420 17.67 -5.28 5.84
CA PRO A 420 16.32 -5.10 6.31
C PRO A 420 15.92 -3.61 6.32
N SER A 421 14.61 -3.35 6.35
CA SER A 421 14.09 -2.01 6.61
C SER A 421 14.26 -1.64 8.08
N GLU A 422 13.98 -0.39 8.41
CA GLU A 422 13.66 -0.02 9.78
C GLU A 422 12.37 -0.69 10.25
N ARG A 423 12.29 -0.95 11.56
CA ARG A 423 11.09 -1.54 12.15
C ARG A 423 9.95 -0.55 12.06
N ILE A 424 8.84 -0.99 11.48
CA ILE A 424 7.63 -0.21 11.28
C ILE A 424 6.42 -0.95 11.86
N SER A 425 5.43 -0.19 12.32
CA SER A 425 4.14 -0.71 12.76
C SER A 425 3.03 0.19 12.23
N VAL A 426 2.00 -0.42 11.65
CA VAL A 426 0.88 0.28 11.00
C VAL A 426 -0.37 0.11 11.85
N TYR A 427 -1.08 1.21 12.11
CA TYR A 427 -2.35 1.12 12.82
C TYR A 427 -3.41 0.40 11.96
N GLU A 428 -4.12 -0.53 12.58
CA GLU A 428 -4.98 -1.49 11.88
C GLU A 428 -6.22 -0.89 11.19
N LYS A 429 -6.62 0.33 11.57
CA LYS A 429 -7.85 0.95 11.10
C LYS A 429 -7.56 2.26 10.39
N GLU A 430 -8.33 2.51 9.35
CA GLU A 430 -8.46 3.86 8.81
C GLU A 430 -9.06 4.79 9.87
N LEU A 431 -8.52 6.00 9.96
CA LEU A 431 -9.02 7.05 10.83
C LEU A 431 -9.86 8.04 10.01
N ASP A 432 -11.19 7.98 10.14
CA ASP A 432 -12.09 8.99 9.55
C ASP A 432 -12.28 10.15 10.54
N LEU A 433 -11.51 11.22 10.36
CA LEU A 433 -11.51 12.41 11.21
C LEU A 433 -12.49 13.45 10.67
N LYS A 434 -13.40 13.92 11.52
CA LYS A 434 -14.26 15.08 11.22
C LYS A 434 -13.81 16.34 11.95
N GLY A 435 -14.20 17.49 11.44
CA GLY A 435 -14.00 18.77 12.11
C GLY A 435 -14.54 18.77 13.55
N GLY A 436 -13.76 19.30 14.48
CA GLY A 436 -14.06 19.36 15.90
C GLY A 436 -13.97 18.03 16.66
N TRP A 437 -13.69 16.91 15.96
CA TRP A 437 -13.62 15.60 16.61
C TRP A 437 -12.25 15.34 17.23
N LYS A 438 -12.27 14.54 18.29
CA LYS A 438 -11.08 13.95 18.91
C LYS A 438 -11.12 12.44 18.76
N ILE A 439 -10.18 11.89 17.99
CA ILE A 439 -9.96 10.44 17.91
C ILE A 439 -8.92 10.07 18.96
N ASN A 440 -9.34 9.26 19.93
CA ASN A 440 -8.48 8.78 21.01
C ASN A 440 -8.21 7.28 20.83
N ASN A 441 -7.35 6.72 21.68
CA ASN A 441 -7.09 5.27 21.76
C ASN A 441 -6.51 4.67 20.46
N VAL A 442 -5.73 5.46 19.73
CA VAL A 442 -4.93 4.96 18.60
C VAL A 442 -3.69 4.25 19.17
N PHE A 443 -3.74 2.93 19.23
CA PHE A 443 -2.66 2.11 19.77
C PHE A 443 -1.81 1.49 18.66
N ILE A 444 -0.56 1.93 18.52
CA ILE A 444 0.40 1.36 17.57
C ILE A 444 1.32 0.40 18.34
N ARG A 445 1.49 -0.82 17.84
CA ARG A 445 2.14 -1.92 18.59
C ARG A 445 3.36 -2.42 17.85
N PHE A 446 4.51 -2.38 18.52
CA PHE A 446 5.76 -2.99 18.04
C PHE A 446 5.93 -4.37 18.66
#